data_AF-A0A8J7ZGD4-F1
#
_entry.id   AF-A0A8J7ZGD4-F1
#
_cell.length_a   1.000
_cell.length_b   1.000
_cell.length_c   1.000
_cell.angle_alpha   90.00
_cell.angle_beta   90.00
_cell.angle_gamma   90.00
#
_symmetry.space_group_name_H-M   'P 1'
#
loop_
_entity.id
_entity.type
_entity.pdbx_description
1 polymer ?
#
loop_
_entity_poly.entity_id
_entity_poly.type
_entity_poly.pdbx_seq_one_letter_code
_entity_poly.pdbx_strand_id
1 'polypeptide(L)'
;MPSPPSNPSTPAALTERALRSRRRLLAAIASSAAAASTAGCLGDAIGTDPSTPDSGPAETTTSTETTPPDTARETTREVTDSGTYADAPDGPESYPSRPSDPDRATAVEFVEAFEHARTYNSLHEDDVEDLSVSAKSQYDRAAHGGHYALATTTGYANYADGVHADWGQAPALYHVSADLVVRVGRYEDYYGDCEDVFASDDPSENFAEICEGGDAAFRAYNLHPDAHTVTVDVDYLDESGATDVLAEEYFVGTTDAVQQGSVTYRKGTYRITATLENGAHDSADWTLDREPTWDDPPLCVLVEPTGGLDIRRVPFQEL
;
A
#
# COMPACT_ATOMS: atom_id res chain seq x y z
N MET A 1 9.90 -56.05 26.67
CA MET A 1 9.78 -55.38 25.35
C MET A 1 8.62 -54.41 25.47
N PRO A 2 8.86 -53.08 25.48
CA PRO A 2 7.79 -52.11 25.54
C PRO A 2 7.26 -51.79 24.13
N SER A 3 5.94 -51.67 24.01
CA SER A 3 5.23 -51.26 22.81
C SER A 3 5.59 -49.83 22.39
N PRO A 4 5.57 -49.48 21.10
CA PRO A 4 5.78 -48.11 20.65
C PRO A 4 4.52 -47.26 20.91
N PRO A 5 4.66 -45.94 21.14
CA PRO A 5 3.53 -45.03 21.21
C PRO A 5 2.98 -44.71 19.83
N SER A 6 1.66 -44.62 19.76
CA SER A 6 0.87 -44.22 18.61
C SER A 6 1.01 -42.72 18.33
N ASN A 7 1.36 -42.34 17.10
CA ASN A 7 1.30 -40.96 16.62
C ASN A 7 -0.15 -40.56 16.31
N PRO A 8 -0.62 -39.36 16.71
CA PRO A 8 -1.89 -38.82 16.25
C PRO A 8 -1.72 -37.95 14.98
N SER A 9 -2.64 -38.19 14.04
CA SER A 9 -3.45 -37.18 13.34
C SER A 9 -2.81 -36.19 12.34
N THR A 10 -2.92 -36.58 11.07
CA THR A 10 -3.44 -35.84 9.88
C THR A 10 -3.34 -34.30 9.79
N PRO A 11 -2.75 -33.74 8.71
CA PRO A 11 -2.86 -32.33 8.33
C PRO A 11 -4.10 -32.11 7.45
N ALA A 12 -5.23 -31.74 8.05
CA ALA A 12 -6.46 -31.40 7.31
C ALA A 12 -6.88 -29.92 7.45
N ALA A 13 -6.26 -29.15 8.35
CA ALA A 13 -6.69 -27.79 8.65
C ALA A 13 -6.15 -26.70 7.70
N LEU A 14 -5.05 -26.95 6.99
CA LEU A 14 -4.46 -25.95 6.08
C LEU A 14 -5.17 -25.89 4.71
N THR A 15 -5.80 -26.98 4.28
CA THR A 15 -6.46 -27.05 2.97
C THR A 15 -7.83 -26.35 2.94
N GLU A 16 -8.51 -26.22 4.09
CA GLU A 16 -9.84 -25.58 4.15
C GLU A 16 -9.79 -24.04 4.17
N ARG A 17 -8.71 -23.43 4.69
CA ARG A 17 -8.53 -21.96 4.66
C ARG A 17 -8.29 -21.45 3.24
N ALA A 18 -7.44 -22.12 2.46
CA ALA A 18 -7.18 -21.78 1.05
C ALA A 18 -8.42 -21.93 0.13
N LEU A 19 -9.40 -22.77 0.51
CA LEU A 19 -10.63 -22.97 -0.25
C LEU A 19 -11.76 -21.99 0.11
N ARG A 20 -11.70 -21.31 1.27
CA ARG A 20 -12.67 -20.27 1.64
C ARG A 20 -12.32 -18.91 1.01
N SER A 21 -11.04 -18.59 0.87
CA SER A 21 -10.55 -17.40 0.14
C SER A 21 -11.07 -17.37 -1.31
N ARG A 22 -11.06 -18.51 -2.01
CA ARG A 22 -11.58 -18.61 -3.40
C ARG A 22 -13.11 -18.51 -3.55
N ARG A 23 -13.88 -18.58 -2.47
CA ARG A 23 -15.36 -18.53 -2.55
C ARG A 23 -15.96 -17.14 -2.40
N ARG A 24 -15.18 -16.12 -1.99
CA ARG A 24 -15.63 -14.73 -1.98
C ARG A 24 -15.40 -14.00 -3.31
N LEU A 25 -14.51 -14.50 -4.17
CA LEU A 25 -14.23 -13.93 -5.49
C LEU A 25 -15.31 -14.17 -6.57
N LEU A 26 -16.43 -14.84 -6.24
CA LEU A 26 -17.51 -15.16 -7.20
C LEU A 26 -18.90 -14.66 -6.78
N ALA A 27 -18.99 -13.76 -5.78
CA ALA A 27 -20.26 -13.26 -5.25
C ALA A 27 -20.44 -11.73 -5.35
N ALA A 28 -19.72 -11.06 -6.25
CA ALA A 28 -19.86 -9.62 -6.52
C ALA A 28 -20.34 -9.33 -7.96
N ILE A 29 -21.30 -10.10 -8.47
CA ILE A 29 -22.10 -9.72 -9.65
C ILE A 29 -23.54 -10.18 -9.43
N ALA A 30 -24.27 -9.45 -8.58
CA ALA A 30 -25.73 -9.33 -8.61
C ALA A 30 -26.18 -8.56 -7.38
N SER A 31 -26.47 -7.26 -7.54
CA SER A 31 -27.61 -6.56 -6.91
C SER A 31 -27.44 -5.05 -7.07
N SER A 32 -27.91 -4.49 -8.18
CA SER A 32 -28.25 -3.07 -8.25
C SER A 32 -29.40 -2.88 -9.23
N ALA A 33 -30.63 -3.00 -8.72
CA ALA A 33 -31.80 -2.49 -9.40
C ALA A 33 -32.77 -1.89 -8.38
N ALA A 34 -33.01 -0.58 -8.58
CA ALA A 34 -34.14 0.22 -8.15
C ALA A 34 -34.24 0.69 -6.68
N ALA A 35 -33.86 1.94 -6.46
CA ALA A 35 -34.69 2.91 -5.73
C ALA A 35 -34.38 4.34 -6.24
N ALA A 36 -35.17 4.83 -7.19
CA ALA A 36 -35.16 6.23 -7.60
C ALA A 36 -36.00 7.05 -6.60
N SER A 37 -35.33 7.85 -5.78
CA SER A 37 -35.97 8.89 -4.96
C SER A 37 -35.80 10.23 -5.65
N THR A 38 -36.85 10.69 -6.31
CA THR A 38 -36.92 12.02 -6.91
C THR A 38 -37.03 13.09 -5.83
N ALA A 39 -36.13 14.08 -5.88
CA ALA A 39 -36.22 15.32 -5.12
C ALA A 39 -37.48 16.11 -5.50
N GLY A 40 -38.27 16.49 -4.51
CA GLY A 40 -39.41 17.39 -4.66
C GLY A 40 -39.00 18.83 -4.41
N CYS A 41 -38.99 19.66 -5.47
CA CYS A 41 -39.05 21.11 -5.36
C CYS A 41 -40.50 21.54 -5.11
N LEU A 42 -40.73 22.33 -4.06
CA LEU A 42 -41.99 23.05 -3.85
C LEU A 42 -42.00 24.28 -4.77
N GLY A 43 -42.87 24.26 -5.77
CA GLY A 43 -43.18 25.40 -6.64
C GLY A 43 -44.69 25.45 -6.89
N ASP A 44 -45.29 26.58 -6.52
CA ASP A 44 -46.73 26.85 -6.57
C ASP A 44 -47.30 26.89 -8.00
N ALA A 45 -48.38 26.11 -8.17
CA ALA A 45 -49.65 26.38 -8.84
C ALA A 45 -49.78 27.03 -10.24
N ILE A 46 -50.70 26.40 -10.99
CA ILE A 46 -51.63 26.88 -12.06
C ILE A 46 -51.21 26.64 -13.52
N GLY A 47 -51.89 25.69 -14.19
CA GLY A 47 -52.06 25.70 -15.64
C GLY A 47 -52.43 24.34 -16.27
N THR A 48 -53.73 24.17 -16.60
CA THR A 48 -54.34 23.34 -17.68
C THR A 48 -53.39 22.96 -18.83
N ASP A 49 -53.38 21.78 -19.45
CA ASP A 49 -54.47 20.99 -20.07
C ASP A 49 -53.90 19.60 -20.52
N PRO A 50 -54.71 18.58 -20.88
CA PRO A 50 -54.28 17.20 -21.10
C PRO A 50 -54.05 16.86 -22.59
N SER A 51 -53.09 15.98 -22.88
CA SER A 51 -53.08 15.18 -24.11
C SER A 51 -52.34 13.85 -23.90
N THR A 52 -52.98 12.79 -24.37
CA THR A 52 -52.67 11.36 -24.24
C THR A 52 -51.70 10.88 -25.35
N PRO A 53 -51.28 9.60 -25.43
CA PRO A 53 -49.88 9.22 -25.55
C PRO A 53 -49.48 8.79 -26.97
N ASP A 54 -48.18 8.80 -27.27
CA ASP A 54 -47.62 8.10 -28.43
C ASP A 54 -46.63 7.04 -27.94
N SER A 55 -46.93 5.78 -28.22
CA SER A 55 -46.13 4.61 -27.85
C SER A 55 -45.40 4.11 -29.10
N GLY A 56 -44.14 4.49 -29.25
CA GLY A 56 -43.22 3.89 -30.21
C GLY A 56 -42.57 2.62 -29.63
N PRO A 57 -42.23 1.61 -30.46
CA PRO A 57 -41.62 0.37 -30.00
C PRO A 57 -40.15 0.59 -29.61
N ALA A 58 -39.74 0.03 -28.47
CA ALA A 58 -38.36 0.04 -28.01
C ALA A 58 -37.51 -0.92 -28.85
N GLU A 59 -36.53 -0.38 -29.58
CA GLU A 59 -35.49 -1.17 -30.23
C GLU A 59 -34.57 -1.78 -29.17
N THR A 60 -34.44 -3.12 -29.19
CA THR A 60 -33.52 -3.86 -28.33
C THR A 60 -32.15 -3.90 -29.02
N THR A 61 -31.21 -3.07 -28.57
CA THR A 61 -29.81 -3.16 -28.96
C THR A 61 -29.10 -4.21 -28.10
N THR A 62 -28.68 -5.30 -28.73
CA THR A 62 -27.79 -6.31 -28.16
C THR A 62 -26.37 -5.74 -28.06
N SER A 63 -25.96 -5.32 -26.87
CA SER A 63 -24.58 -4.97 -26.57
C SER A 63 -23.72 -6.23 -26.58
N THR A 64 -22.82 -6.32 -27.57
CA THR A 64 -21.75 -7.32 -27.59
C THR A 64 -20.67 -6.85 -26.64
N GLU A 65 -20.52 -7.55 -25.52
CA GLU A 65 -19.48 -7.32 -24.53
C GLU A 65 -18.11 -7.58 -25.17
N THR A 66 -17.44 -6.48 -25.54
CA THR A 66 -16.08 -6.49 -26.07
C THR A 66 -15.17 -6.24 -24.87
N THR A 67 -14.48 -7.29 -24.42
CA THR A 67 -13.41 -7.19 -23.43
C THR A 67 -12.40 -6.15 -23.92
N PRO A 68 -12.07 -5.10 -23.13
CA PRO A 68 -11.04 -4.14 -23.52
C PRO A 68 -9.70 -4.88 -23.64
N PRO A 69 -8.90 -4.62 -24.68
CA PRO A 69 -7.53 -5.11 -24.70
C PRO A 69 -6.78 -4.51 -23.51
N ASP A 70 -6.16 -5.38 -22.72
CA ASP A 70 -5.25 -5.03 -21.65
C ASP A 70 -4.06 -4.27 -22.24
N THR A 71 -4.11 -2.94 -22.17
CA THR A 71 -3.08 -2.01 -22.62
C THR A 71 -2.36 -1.37 -21.44
N ALA A 72 -2.25 -2.07 -20.30
CA ALA A 72 -1.26 -1.70 -19.31
C ALA A 72 0.13 -2.01 -19.90
N ARG A 73 0.77 -0.97 -20.43
CA ARG A 73 2.16 -1.01 -20.90
C ARG A 73 3.02 -1.44 -19.72
N GLU A 74 3.67 -2.61 -19.79
CA GLU A 74 4.77 -2.97 -18.91
C GLU A 74 5.79 -1.83 -18.97
N THR A 75 5.84 -1.00 -17.93
CA THR A 75 7.01 -0.19 -17.66
C THR A 75 8.10 -1.18 -17.26
N THR A 76 9.00 -1.50 -18.20
CA THR A 76 10.30 -2.11 -17.86
C THR A 76 10.96 -1.18 -16.85
N ARG A 77 10.84 -1.50 -15.56
CA ARG A 77 11.52 -0.82 -14.46
C ARG A 77 12.99 -1.21 -14.55
N GLU A 78 13.85 -0.22 -14.72
CA GLU A 78 15.26 -0.42 -15.07
C GLU A 78 16.14 -0.44 -13.82
N VAL A 79 17.16 -1.28 -13.85
CA VAL A 79 18.31 -1.14 -12.95
C VAL A 79 19.04 0.11 -13.41
N THR A 80 19.23 1.07 -12.51
CA THR A 80 19.98 2.30 -12.82
C THR A 80 21.44 1.96 -13.16
N ASP A 81 22.14 2.90 -13.79
CA ASP A 81 23.60 2.80 -13.98
C ASP A 81 24.37 2.67 -12.64
N SER A 82 23.78 3.12 -11.54
CA SER A 82 24.32 2.93 -10.19
C SER A 82 24.08 1.52 -9.62
N GLY A 83 23.36 0.65 -10.32
CA GLY A 83 23.04 -0.71 -9.86
C GLY A 83 21.90 -0.76 -8.85
N THR A 84 21.02 0.24 -8.86
CA THR A 84 19.89 0.41 -7.94
C THR A 84 18.57 0.08 -8.65
N TYR A 85 17.70 -0.66 -7.97
CA TYR A 85 16.30 -0.82 -8.37
C TYR A 85 15.51 0.35 -7.78
N ALA A 86 15.20 1.35 -8.61
CA ALA A 86 14.47 2.56 -8.23
C ALA A 86 13.90 3.27 -9.47
N ASP A 87 12.89 4.12 -9.24
CA ASP A 87 12.54 5.17 -10.20
C ASP A 87 13.56 6.32 -10.06
N ALA A 88 14.42 6.50 -11.07
CA ALA A 88 15.49 7.50 -11.09
C ALA A 88 15.32 8.43 -12.32
N PRO A 89 14.69 9.60 -12.15
CA PRO A 89 14.55 10.57 -13.23
C PRO A 89 15.91 11.03 -13.76
N ASP A 90 15.99 11.18 -15.08
CA ASP A 90 17.14 11.82 -15.73
C ASP A 90 17.25 13.27 -15.28
N GLY A 91 18.48 13.78 -15.19
CA GLY A 91 18.71 15.17 -14.82
C GLY A 91 20.19 15.51 -14.70
N PRO A 92 20.51 16.76 -14.35
CA PRO A 92 21.88 17.26 -14.29
C PRO A 92 22.66 16.72 -13.09
N GLU A 93 22.00 16.31 -12.00
CA GLU A 93 22.69 15.70 -10.86
C GLU A 93 22.96 14.21 -11.12
N SER A 94 24.21 13.81 -10.92
CA SER A 94 24.60 12.42 -11.02
C SER A 94 24.22 11.65 -9.77
N TYR A 95 23.65 10.46 -9.93
CA TYR A 95 23.40 9.55 -8.81
C TYR A 95 24.71 9.01 -8.23
N PRO A 96 24.78 8.80 -6.90
CA PRO A 96 25.94 8.17 -6.28
C PRO A 96 26.10 6.73 -6.77
N SER A 97 27.34 6.27 -6.91
CA SER A 97 27.61 4.85 -7.18
C SER A 97 27.25 3.99 -5.98
N ARG A 98 26.72 2.78 -6.22
CA ARG A 98 26.48 1.82 -5.15
C ARG A 98 27.76 1.53 -4.36
N PRO A 99 27.71 1.53 -3.01
CA PRO A 99 28.86 1.17 -2.19
C PRO A 99 29.25 -0.29 -2.41
N SER A 100 30.54 -0.57 -2.64
CA SER A 100 31.04 -1.93 -2.83
C SER A 100 31.20 -2.73 -1.52
N ASP A 101 31.25 -2.04 -0.39
CA ASP A 101 31.36 -2.60 0.96
C ASP A 101 30.59 -1.68 1.92
N PRO A 102 29.25 -1.74 1.90
CA PRO A 102 28.44 -0.87 2.72
C PRO A 102 28.57 -1.26 4.19
N ASP A 103 28.71 -0.23 5.01
CA ASP A 103 28.50 -0.26 6.44
C ASP A 103 27.34 0.69 6.81
N ARG A 104 27.07 0.84 8.11
CA ARG A 104 26.04 1.74 8.60
C ARG A 104 26.18 3.18 8.08
N ALA A 105 27.40 3.73 8.10
CA ALA A 105 27.60 5.15 7.78
C ALA A 105 27.48 5.39 6.27
N THR A 106 28.15 4.54 5.49
CA THR A 106 28.12 4.60 4.03
C THR A 106 26.74 4.31 3.44
N ALA A 107 25.94 3.44 4.06
CA ALA A 107 24.55 3.21 3.64
C ALA A 107 23.68 4.46 3.82
N VAL A 108 23.81 5.15 4.96
CA VAL A 108 23.11 6.41 5.26
C VAL A 108 23.53 7.50 4.28
N GLU A 109 24.85 7.72 4.12
CA GLU A 109 25.39 8.70 3.17
C GLU A 109 24.95 8.45 1.73
N PHE A 110 24.99 7.18 1.28
CA PHE A 110 24.52 6.80 -0.05
C PHE A 110 23.04 7.12 -0.24
N VAL A 111 22.19 6.74 0.72
CA VAL A 111 20.74 6.95 0.64
C VAL A 111 20.39 8.44 0.63
N GLU A 112 21.05 9.25 1.46
CA GLU A 112 20.88 10.71 1.46
C GLU A 112 21.24 11.34 0.12
N ALA A 113 22.43 10.99 -0.40
CA ALA A 113 22.90 11.52 -1.67
C ALA A 113 22.02 11.06 -2.85
N PHE A 114 21.54 9.82 -2.82
CA PHE A 114 20.66 9.29 -3.85
C PHE A 114 19.31 10.01 -3.85
N GLU A 115 18.68 10.18 -2.69
CA GLU A 115 17.39 10.90 -2.61
C GLU A 115 17.49 12.38 -2.94
N HIS A 116 18.61 13.03 -2.58
CA HIS A 116 18.88 14.40 -3.00
C HIS A 116 18.91 14.50 -4.53
N ALA A 117 19.76 13.71 -5.19
CA ALA A 117 19.89 13.71 -6.64
C ALA A 117 18.57 13.36 -7.33
N ARG A 118 17.86 12.35 -6.83
CA ARG A 118 16.54 11.96 -7.34
C ARG A 118 15.55 13.11 -7.29
N THR A 119 15.46 13.79 -6.15
CA THR A 119 14.49 14.88 -5.92
C THR A 119 14.87 16.12 -6.71
N TYR A 120 16.16 16.47 -6.75
CA TYR A 120 16.67 17.56 -7.57
C TYR A 120 16.31 17.32 -9.04
N ASN A 121 16.66 16.15 -9.58
CA ASN A 121 16.39 15.81 -10.97
C ASN A 121 14.88 15.76 -11.27
N SER A 122 14.05 15.37 -10.30
CA SER A 122 12.58 15.37 -10.45
C SER A 122 11.98 16.78 -10.57
N LEU A 123 12.60 17.77 -9.94
CA LEU A 123 12.17 19.18 -9.93
C LEU A 123 12.89 20.04 -10.97
N HIS A 124 13.89 19.48 -11.66
CA HIS A 124 14.72 20.22 -12.59
C HIS A 124 14.08 20.26 -13.98
N GLU A 125 13.80 21.47 -14.46
CA GLU A 125 13.38 21.75 -15.83
C GLU A 125 14.25 22.88 -16.42
N ASP A 126 14.32 23.00 -17.75
CA ASP A 126 15.20 23.95 -18.45
C ASP A 126 14.96 25.43 -18.06
N ASP A 127 13.77 25.76 -17.55
CA ASP A 127 13.34 27.11 -17.18
C ASP A 127 13.25 27.33 -15.66
N VAL A 128 13.82 26.44 -14.85
CA VAL A 128 13.91 26.63 -13.40
C VAL A 128 14.81 27.82 -13.05
N GLU A 129 14.31 28.74 -12.23
CA GLU A 129 15.04 29.95 -11.80
C GLU A 129 15.66 29.80 -10.41
N ASP A 130 14.95 29.10 -9.51
CA ASP A 130 15.40 28.83 -8.15
C ASP A 130 14.93 27.43 -7.73
N LEU A 131 15.87 26.60 -7.27
CA LEU A 131 15.61 25.22 -6.87
C LEU A 131 16.41 24.93 -5.60
N SER A 132 15.73 24.42 -4.58
CA SER A 132 16.36 23.98 -3.34
C SER A 132 15.83 22.61 -2.93
N VAL A 133 16.74 21.70 -2.61
CA VAL A 133 16.42 20.36 -2.11
C VAL A 133 17.20 20.11 -0.82
N SER A 134 16.56 19.46 0.14
CA SER A 134 17.17 18.95 1.35
C SER A 134 16.73 17.50 1.53
N ALA A 135 17.70 16.60 1.61
CA ALA A 135 17.48 15.21 1.97
C ALA A 135 17.98 14.96 3.39
N LYS A 136 17.33 14.04 4.10
CA LYS A 136 17.82 13.47 5.34
C LYS A 136 17.69 11.97 5.27
N SER A 137 18.63 11.28 5.90
CA SER A 137 18.61 9.83 5.99
C SER A 137 18.84 9.35 7.41
N GLN A 138 18.33 8.17 7.69
CA GLN A 138 18.51 7.50 8.97
C GLN A 138 18.75 6.02 8.78
N TYR A 139 19.65 5.48 9.59
CA TYR A 139 19.86 4.04 9.68
C TYR A 139 18.74 3.35 10.46
N ASP A 140 18.21 2.26 9.91
CA ASP A 140 17.24 1.39 10.59
C ASP A 140 17.95 0.17 11.21
N ARG A 141 18.42 -0.77 10.37
CA ARG A 141 19.03 -2.03 10.85
C ARG A 141 19.99 -2.68 9.86
N ALA A 142 20.75 -3.67 10.31
CA ALA A 142 21.50 -4.58 9.45
C ALA A 142 20.76 -5.91 9.41
N ALA A 143 20.50 -6.42 8.21
CA ALA A 143 19.90 -7.73 7.99
C ALA A 143 20.20 -8.19 6.55
N HIS A 144 20.13 -9.51 6.31
CA HIS A 144 20.23 -10.09 4.96
C HIS A 144 21.52 -9.75 4.19
N GLY A 145 22.62 -9.50 4.91
CA GLY A 145 23.89 -9.12 4.29
C GLY A 145 23.92 -7.67 3.78
N GLY A 146 22.95 -6.84 4.17
CA GLY A 146 22.91 -5.42 3.85
C GLY A 146 22.43 -4.56 5.02
N HIS A 147 22.12 -3.31 4.68
CA HIS A 147 21.73 -2.25 5.58
C HIS A 147 20.42 -1.63 5.14
N TYR A 148 19.49 -1.54 6.08
CA TYR A 148 18.22 -0.85 5.91
C TYR A 148 18.40 0.59 6.35
N ALA A 149 17.94 1.50 5.52
CA ALA A 149 17.94 2.92 5.80
C ALA A 149 16.64 3.56 5.31
N LEU A 150 16.31 4.68 5.92
CA LEU A 150 15.15 5.49 5.59
C LEU A 150 15.62 6.84 5.09
N ALA A 151 14.84 7.48 4.22
CA ALA A 151 15.10 8.87 3.86
C ALA A 151 13.82 9.67 3.63
N THR A 152 13.93 10.96 3.93
CA THR A 152 12.91 11.97 3.65
C THR A 152 13.54 13.10 2.86
N THR A 153 12.72 13.71 2.02
CA THR A 153 13.13 14.86 1.20
C THR A 153 12.09 15.96 1.28
N THR A 154 12.60 17.19 1.34
CA THR A 154 11.82 18.41 1.17
C THR A 154 12.51 19.28 0.16
N GLY A 155 11.76 19.99 -0.66
CA GLY A 155 12.34 20.90 -1.63
C GLY A 155 11.29 21.75 -2.29
N TYR A 156 11.74 22.63 -3.17
CA TYR A 156 10.89 23.41 -4.04
C TYR A 156 11.61 23.79 -5.34
N ALA A 157 10.83 24.17 -6.34
CA ALA A 157 11.31 24.83 -7.55
C ALA A 157 10.39 26.01 -7.93
N ASN A 158 11.01 27.11 -8.36
CA ASN A 158 10.33 28.25 -8.99
C ASN A 158 10.75 28.31 -10.46
N TYR A 159 9.78 28.44 -11.35
CA TYR A 159 9.99 28.46 -12.80
C TYR A 159 9.78 29.87 -13.38
N ALA A 160 10.36 30.13 -14.56
CA ALA A 160 10.33 31.44 -15.21
C ALA A 160 8.92 31.92 -15.59
N ASP A 161 7.95 31.01 -15.73
CA ASP A 161 6.55 31.33 -15.98
C ASP A 161 5.77 31.73 -14.70
N GLY A 162 6.43 31.70 -13.54
CA GLY A 162 5.88 32.00 -12.23
C GLY A 162 5.22 30.82 -11.53
N VAL A 163 5.30 29.60 -12.08
CA VAL A 163 4.86 28.37 -11.40
C VAL A 163 5.80 28.07 -10.22
N HIS A 164 5.21 27.57 -9.14
CA HIS A 164 5.92 27.07 -7.96
C HIS A 164 5.55 25.62 -7.74
N ALA A 165 6.55 24.77 -7.56
CA ALA A 165 6.38 23.37 -7.18
C ALA A 165 6.97 23.14 -5.80
N ASP A 166 6.14 22.69 -4.87
CA ASP A 166 6.56 22.19 -3.57
C ASP A 166 6.81 20.68 -3.64
N TRP A 167 7.83 20.22 -2.91
CA TRP A 167 8.12 18.80 -2.75
C TRP A 167 8.19 18.43 -1.27
N GLY A 168 7.32 17.51 -0.88
CA GLY A 168 7.39 16.80 0.39
C GLY A 168 7.00 15.36 0.14
N GLN A 169 7.88 14.42 0.44
CA GLN A 169 7.60 13.00 0.26
C GLN A 169 7.42 12.26 1.56
N ALA A 170 6.52 11.27 1.52
CA ALA A 170 6.51 10.19 2.49
C ALA A 170 7.89 9.52 2.50
N PRO A 171 8.38 9.06 3.66
CA PRO A 171 9.69 8.44 3.75
C PRO A 171 9.84 7.27 2.78
N ALA A 172 11.01 7.17 2.15
CA ALA A 172 11.41 6.02 1.35
C ALA A 172 12.18 5.02 2.21
N LEU A 173 11.97 3.73 1.97
CA LEU A 173 12.70 2.62 2.59
C LEU A 173 13.72 2.05 1.61
N TYR A 174 14.94 1.83 2.10
CA TYR A 174 16.04 1.27 1.34
C TYR A 174 16.53 -0.03 1.94
N HIS A 175 17.00 -0.92 1.07
CA HIS A 175 17.99 -1.94 1.38
C HIS A 175 19.26 -1.65 0.57
N VAL A 176 20.42 -1.58 1.24
CA VAL A 176 21.73 -1.30 0.64
C VAL A 176 22.70 -2.42 0.98
N SER A 177 23.21 -3.11 -0.05
CA SER A 177 24.27 -4.11 0.06
C SER A 177 25.30 -3.93 -1.05
N ALA A 178 26.42 -4.65 -0.98
CA ALA A 178 27.45 -4.63 -2.01
C ALA A 178 26.93 -5.08 -3.40
N ASP A 179 25.91 -5.94 -3.40
CA ASP A 179 25.40 -6.62 -4.59
C ASP A 179 24.03 -6.11 -5.07
N LEU A 180 23.29 -5.42 -4.19
CA LEU A 180 21.91 -5.01 -4.43
C LEU A 180 21.56 -3.73 -3.66
N VAL A 181 20.96 -2.76 -4.35
CA VAL A 181 20.24 -1.64 -3.73
C VAL A 181 18.81 -1.67 -4.23
N VAL A 182 17.85 -1.62 -3.31
CA VAL A 182 16.43 -1.44 -3.63
C VAL A 182 15.90 -0.23 -2.88
N ARG A 183 15.22 0.66 -3.60
CA ARG A 183 14.47 1.79 -3.05
C ARG A 183 12.98 1.51 -3.21
N VAL A 184 12.24 1.67 -2.12
CA VAL A 184 10.77 1.65 -2.15
C VAL A 184 10.25 2.96 -1.57
N GLY A 185 9.56 3.73 -2.40
CA GLY A 185 8.98 5.02 -1.98
C GLY A 185 7.80 5.45 -2.85
N ARG A 186 7.32 4.58 -3.72
CA ARG A 186 6.11 4.78 -4.51
C ARG A 186 5.00 3.99 -3.83
N TYR A 187 4.01 4.72 -3.31
CA TYR A 187 2.85 4.12 -2.65
C TYR A 187 1.69 4.09 -3.65
N GLU A 188 1.15 2.91 -3.88
CA GLU A 188 -0.22 2.80 -4.35
C GLU A 188 -1.13 2.79 -3.12
N ASP A 189 -1.95 3.83 -3.00
CA ASP A 189 -2.88 3.98 -1.89
C ASP A 189 -4.18 3.26 -2.22
N TYR A 190 -4.46 2.21 -1.44
CA TYR A 190 -5.73 1.51 -1.44
C TYR A 190 -6.52 1.96 -0.22
N TYR A 191 -7.46 2.87 -0.43
CA TYR A 191 -8.43 3.24 0.59
C TYR A 191 -9.60 2.26 0.53
N GLY A 192 -9.80 1.52 1.62
CA GLY A 192 -11.07 0.84 1.85
C GLY A 192 -12.19 1.88 1.97
N ASP A 193 -13.40 1.52 1.55
CA ASP A 193 -14.59 2.32 1.81
C ASP A 193 -14.70 2.51 3.33
N CYS A 194 -14.58 3.76 3.80
CA CYS A 194 -14.54 4.07 5.23
C CYS A 194 -15.84 3.63 5.95
N GLU A 195 -16.94 3.45 5.20
CA GLU A 195 -18.22 2.96 5.71
C GLU A 195 -18.23 1.43 5.91
N ASP A 196 -17.41 0.69 5.18
CA ASP A 196 -17.33 -0.79 5.23
C ASP A 196 -16.14 -1.30 6.10
N VAL A 197 -15.49 -0.40 6.84
CA VAL A 197 -14.37 -0.71 7.73
C VAL A 197 -14.82 -1.45 8.98
N PHE A 198 -13.98 -2.34 9.50
CA PHE A 198 -14.25 -3.01 10.77
C PHE A 198 -14.33 -2.00 11.93
N ALA A 199 -15.53 -1.78 12.42
CA ALA A 199 -15.82 -0.84 13.50
C ALA A 199 -16.85 -1.44 14.47
N SER A 200 -17.00 -0.84 15.65
CA SER A 200 -18.09 -1.14 16.57
C SER A 200 -19.23 -0.14 16.43
N ASP A 201 -20.46 -0.59 16.63
CA ASP A 201 -21.63 0.28 16.75
C ASP A 201 -21.58 1.14 18.04
N ASP A 202 -20.79 0.74 19.04
CA ASP A 202 -20.52 1.55 20.23
C ASP A 202 -19.32 2.49 19.95
N PRO A 203 -19.53 3.82 19.87
CA PRO A 203 -18.45 4.76 19.57
C PRO A 203 -17.31 4.73 20.60
N SER A 204 -17.57 4.27 21.83
CA SER A 204 -16.54 4.19 22.88
C SER A 204 -15.54 3.04 22.63
N GLU A 205 -15.95 2.03 21.87
CA GLU A 205 -15.09 0.93 21.42
C GLU A 205 -14.23 1.31 20.21
N ASN A 206 -14.54 2.41 19.51
CA ASN A 206 -13.74 2.91 18.40
C ASN A 206 -12.70 3.91 18.91
N PHE A 207 -11.53 3.98 18.26
CA PHE A 207 -10.49 4.94 18.62
C PHE A 207 -10.68 6.32 17.97
N ALA A 208 -11.51 6.39 16.92
CA ALA A 208 -11.89 7.59 16.20
C ALA A 208 -13.34 7.48 15.68
N GLU A 209 -13.90 8.60 15.25
CA GLU A 209 -15.18 8.63 14.53
C GLU A 209 -14.99 8.09 13.11
N ILE A 210 -15.90 7.22 12.67
CA ILE A 210 -15.83 6.54 11.38
C ILE A 210 -15.86 7.60 10.27
N CYS A 211 -14.98 7.48 9.28
CA CYS A 211 -14.80 8.44 8.18
C CYS A 211 -14.36 9.87 8.58
N GLU A 212 -14.19 10.18 9.86
CA GLU A 212 -13.82 11.53 10.33
C GLU A 212 -12.46 11.60 11.02
N GLY A 213 -11.92 10.48 11.52
CA GLY A 213 -10.58 10.42 12.11
C GLY A 213 -9.56 9.60 11.31
N GLY A 214 -8.34 9.55 11.85
CA GLY A 214 -7.26 8.73 11.31
C GLY A 214 -7.67 7.27 11.26
N ASP A 215 -7.35 6.60 10.17
CA ASP A 215 -7.60 5.19 9.96
C ASP A 215 -6.39 4.35 10.36
N ALA A 216 -6.63 3.14 10.86
CA ALA A 216 -5.56 2.20 11.08
C ALA A 216 -5.13 1.59 9.74
N ALA A 217 -3.87 1.83 9.35
CA ALA A 217 -3.30 1.37 8.08
C ALA A 217 -2.10 0.45 8.30
N PHE A 218 -1.83 -0.41 7.31
CA PHE A 218 -0.54 -1.07 7.17
C PHE A 218 0.05 -0.77 5.78
N ARG A 219 1.35 -1.05 5.63
CA ARG A 219 2.06 -0.90 4.36
C ARG A 219 2.71 -2.21 3.97
N ALA A 220 2.70 -2.56 2.69
CA ALA A 220 3.46 -3.67 2.14
C ALA A 220 4.58 -3.12 1.25
N TYR A 221 5.84 -3.47 1.53
CA TYR A 221 7.01 -3.03 0.76
C TYR A 221 7.67 -4.21 0.08
N ASN A 222 8.08 -4.04 -1.18
CA ASN A 222 8.89 -5.03 -1.86
C ASN A 222 10.37 -4.63 -1.97
N LEU A 223 11.22 -5.23 -1.13
CA LEU A 223 12.68 -5.05 -1.19
C LEU A 223 13.39 -6.19 -1.94
N HIS A 224 12.64 -7.03 -2.63
CA HIS A 224 13.15 -8.08 -3.49
C HIS A 224 13.24 -7.58 -4.95
N PRO A 225 14.25 -8.01 -5.74
CA PRO A 225 14.42 -7.58 -7.13
C PRO A 225 13.33 -8.08 -8.08
N ASP A 226 12.55 -9.10 -7.69
CA ASP A 226 11.40 -9.61 -8.44
C ASP A 226 10.07 -9.09 -7.87
N ALA A 227 9.03 -9.03 -8.70
CA ALA A 227 7.69 -8.67 -8.26
C ALA A 227 7.01 -9.85 -7.55
N HIS A 228 6.13 -9.55 -6.60
CA HIS A 228 5.48 -10.54 -5.75
C HIS A 228 3.98 -10.31 -5.60
N THR A 229 3.29 -11.38 -5.24
CA THR A 229 1.90 -11.33 -4.80
C THR A 229 1.86 -11.66 -3.32
N VAL A 230 1.44 -10.69 -2.51
CA VAL A 230 1.34 -10.83 -1.06
C VAL A 230 -0.14 -10.95 -0.68
N THR A 231 -0.53 -12.08 -0.11
CA THR A 231 -1.82 -12.20 0.56
C THR A 231 -1.67 -11.71 2.00
N VAL A 232 -2.54 -10.79 2.44
CA VAL A 232 -2.58 -10.30 3.82
C VAL A 232 -3.94 -10.61 4.42
N ASP A 233 -3.92 -11.36 5.52
CA ASP A 233 -5.08 -11.63 6.38
C ASP A 233 -4.94 -10.83 7.68
N VAL A 234 -6.02 -10.17 8.10
CA VAL A 234 -6.10 -9.46 9.38
C VAL A 234 -7.23 -10.07 10.19
N ASP A 235 -6.92 -10.52 11.41
CA ASP A 235 -7.88 -11.07 12.37
C ASP A 235 -7.99 -10.15 13.60
N TYR A 236 -9.20 -9.82 14.05
CA TYR A 236 -9.43 -9.22 15.37
C TYR A 236 -9.38 -10.29 16.46
N LEU A 237 -8.58 -10.07 17.50
CA LEU A 237 -8.40 -11.00 18.61
C LEU A 237 -9.15 -10.51 19.85
N ASP A 238 -10.12 -11.29 20.30
CA ASP A 238 -10.84 -11.06 21.55
C ASP A 238 -10.85 -12.31 22.45
N GLU A 239 -11.60 -12.25 23.57
CA GLU A 239 -11.73 -13.38 24.49
C GLU A 239 -12.46 -14.60 23.87
N SER A 240 -13.25 -14.37 22.82
CA SER A 240 -14.03 -15.39 22.12
C SER A 240 -13.24 -16.07 20.99
N GLY A 241 -12.18 -15.42 20.48
CA GLY A 241 -11.27 -15.97 19.48
C GLY A 241 -10.82 -14.95 18.45
N ALA A 242 -10.52 -15.43 17.24
CA ALA A 242 -10.15 -14.62 16.09
C ALA A 242 -11.38 -14.39 15.19
N THR A 243 -11.60 -13.15 14.79
CA THR A 243 -12.63 -12.75 13.81
C THR A 243 -11.95 -12.19 12.57
N ASP A 244 -12.20 -12.79 11.41
CA ASP A 244 -11.66 -12.32 10.12
C ASP A 244 -12.13 -10.87 9.85
N VAL A 245 -11.18 -9.93 9.72
CA VAL A 245 -11.41 -8.50 9.46
C VAL A 245 -11.17 -8.17 8.00
N LEU A 246 -10.01 -8.57 7.47
CA LEU A 246 -9.56 -8.30 6.11
C LEU A 246 -8.88 -9.55 5.56
N ALA A 247 -9.06 -9.83 4.27
CA ALA A 247 -8.31 -10.87 3.56
C ALA A 247 -8.17 -10.45 2.10
N GLU A 248 -7.02 -9.87 1.75
CA GLU A 248 -6.79 -9.27 0.45
C GLU A 248 -5.46 -9.72 -0.17
N GLU A 249 -5.40 -9.66 -1.50
CA GLU A 249 -4.23 -9.99 -2.29
C GLU A 249 -3.68 -8.73 -2.95
N TYR A 250 -2.40 -8.45 -2.73
CA TYR A 250 -1.71 -7.27 -3.24
C TYR A 250 -0.61 -7.69 -4.20
N PHE A 251 -0.60 -7.08 -5.37
CA PHE A 251 0.56 -7.15 -6.26
C PHE A 251 1.54 -6.05 -5.87
N VAL A 252 2.78 -6.43 -5.52
CA VAL A 252 3.86 -5.49 -5.20
C VAL A 252 4.98 -5.64 -6.23
N GLY A 253 5.13 -4.64 -7.10
CA GLY A 253 6.19 -4.61 -8.11
C GLY A 253 7.59 -4.44 -7.52
N THR A 254 8.62 -4.49 -8.36
CA THR A 254 10.05 -4.54 -8.00
C THR A 254 10.62 -3.32 -7.27
N THR A 255 9.81 -2.28 -7.07
CA THR A 255 10.14 -1.03 -6.35
C THR A 255 8.91 -0.39 -5.71
N ASP A 256 7.79 -1.11 -5.65
CA ASP A 256 6.51 -0.56 -5.24
C ASP A 256 6.24 -0.87 -3.76
N ALA A 257 5.51 0.04 -3.13
CA ALA A 257 4.81 -0.21 -1.88
C ALA A 257 3.31 -0.08 -2.11
N VAL A 258 2.56 -0.87 -1.35
CA VAL A 258 1.11 -0.67 -1.18
C VAL A 258 0.87 -0.10 0.20
N GLN A 259 0.02 0.91 0.27
CA GLN A 259 -0.56 1.37 1.53
C GLN A 259 -2.03 0.95 1.55
N GLN A 260 -2.39 0.06 2.48
CA GLN A 260 -3.79 -0.27 2.74
C GLN A 260 -4.28 0.64 3.87
N GLY A 261 -5.12 1.61 3.51
CA GLY A 261 -5.86 2.44 4.46
C GLY A 261 -7.09 1.73 5.00
N SER A 262 -7.65 2.26 6.09
CA SER A 262 -9.00 1.93 6.57
C SER A 262 -9.20 0.47 6.92
N VAL A 263 -8.25 -0.14 7.64
CA VAL A 263 -8.37 -1.54 8.08
C VAL A 263 -9.40 -1.68 9.19
N THR A 264 -9.38 -0.77 10.16
CA THR A 264 -10.26 -0.80 11.33
C THR A 264 -10.36 0.56 12.02
N TYR A 265 -11.49 0.83 12.68
CA TYR A 265 -11.68 1.90 13.67
C TYR A 265 -11.83 1.36 15.10
N ARG A 266 -12.03 0.05 15.26
CA ARG A 266 -12.28 -0.59 16.55
C ARG A 266 -10.99 -0.74 17.35
N LYS A 267 -11.03 -0.44 18.65
CA LYS A 267 -9.92 -0.69 19.58
C LYS A 267 -9.76 -2.20 19.83
N GLY A 268 -8.52 -2.63 20.00
CA GLY A 268 -8.19 -3.99 20.44
C GLY A 268 -6.88 -4.49 19.85
N THR A 269 -6.71 -5.81 19.81
CA THR A 269 -5.52 -6.43 19.23
C THR A 269 -5.91 -7.16 17.96
N TYR A 270 -5.12 -6.96 16.91
CA TYR A 270 -5.27 -7.60 15.62
C TYR A 270 -4.08 -8.52 15.39
N ARG A 271 -4.25 -9.58 14.61
CA ARG A 271 -3.14 -10.36 14.05
C ARG A 271 -3.10 -10.14 12.56
N ILE A 272 -1.99 -9.61 12.08
CA ILE A 272 -1.70 -9.56 10.65
C ILE A 272 -0.89 -10.79 10.31
N THR A 273 -1.32 -11.52 9.28
CA THR A 273 -0.58 -12.63 8.67
C THR A 273 -0.37 -12.28 7.21
N ALA A 274 0.88 -12.34 6.74
CA ALA A 274 1.20 -12.15 5.34
C ALA A 274 1.77 -13.44 4.76
N THR A 275 1.41 -13.76 3.52
CA THR A 275 1.89 -14.97 2.80
C THR A 275 2.27 -14.61 1.37
N LEU A 276 3.43 -15.08 0.92
CA LEU A 276 3.88 -15.00 -0.48
C LEU A 276 3.42 -16.21 -1.28
N GLU A 277 3.42 -16.08 -2.61
CA GLU A 277 3.09 -17.17 -3.53
C GLU A 277 4.03 -18.39 -3.40
N ASN A 278 5.25 -18.18 -2.90
CA ASN A 278 6.22 -19.23 -2.63
C ASN A 278 5.98 -19.99 -1.29
N GLY A 279 4.99 -19.56 -0.51
CA GLY A 279 4.61 -20.13 0.80
C GLY A 279 5.37 -19.58 2.00
N ALA A 280 6.33 -18.67 1.81
CA ALA A 280 6.87 -17.88 2.90
C ALA A 280 5.75 -17.06 3.54
N HIS A 281 5.78 -16.97 4.86
CA HIS A 281 4.76 -16.24 5.61
C HIS A 281 5.37 -15.73 6.91
N ASP A 282 4.76 -14.68 7.44
CA ASP A 282 5.05 -14.16 8.77
C ASP A 282 3.77 -13.60 9.40
N SER A 283 3.77 -13.42 10.72
CA SER A 283 2.62 -12.89 11.46
C SER A 283 3.05 -12.01 12.63
N ALA A 284 2.35 -10.90 12.82
CA ALA A 284 2.56 -10.01 13.96
C ALA A 284 1.24 -9.56 14.59
N ASP A 285 1.25 -9.41 15.91
CA ASP A 285 0.12 -8.83 16.64
C ASP A 285 0.24 -7.29 16.65
N TRP A 286 -0.88 -6.62 16.39
CA TRP A 286 -1.02 -5.17 16.27
C TRP A 286 -2.10 -4.66 17.22
N THR A 287 -1.69 -4.01 18.30
CA THR A 287 -2.63 -3.42 19.26
C THR A 287 -2.92 -1.96 18.91
N LEU A 288 -4.21 -1.62 18.92
CA LEU A 288 -4.77 -0.29 18.69
C LEU A 288 -5.64 0.10 19.89
N ASP A 289 -5.13 0.98 20.74
CA ASP A 289 -5.82 1.50 21.92
C ASP A 289 -6.20 2.99 21.80
N ARG A 290 -5.59 3.68 20.84
CA ARG A 290 -5.78 5.09 20.51
C ARG A 290 -5.74 5.31 19.00
N GLU A 291 -6.17 6.50 18.58
CA GLU A 291 -6.09 6.93 17.19
C GLU A 291 -4.62 6.94 16.73
N PRO A 292 -4.27 6.23 15.65
CA PRO A 292 -2.94 6.30 15.06
C PRO A 292 -2.63 7.74 14.66
N THR A 293 -1.49 8.25 15.10
CA THR A 293 -1.00 9.56 14.66
C THR A 293 0.12 9.40 13.64
N TRP A 294 0.50 10.51 13.01
CA TRP A 294 1.71 10.57 12.17
C TRP A 294 2.99 10.14 12.89
N ASP A 295 3.01 10.16 14.22
CA ASP A 295 4.16 9.74 15.04
C ASP A 295 4.16 8.22 15.32
N ASP A 296 3.05 7.52 15.08
CA ASP A 296 2.97 6.08 15.29
C ASP A 296 3.59 5.35 14.08
N PRO A 297 4.66 4.55 14.26
CA PRO A 297 5.27 3.83 13.15
C PRO A 297 4.25 2.85 12.55
N PRO A 298 4.01 2.90 11.23
CA PRO A 298 3.11 1.99 10.57
C PRO A 298 3.62 0.56 10.71
N LEU A 299 2.68 -0.38 10.82
CA LEU A 299 3.02 -1.78 10.67
C LEU A 299 3.30 -2.05 9.19
N CYS A 300 4.45 -2.65 8.92
CA CYS A 300 4.94 -2.89 7.57
C CYS A 300 5.11 -4.39 7.34
N VAL A 301 4.52 -4.89 6.26
CA VAL A 301 4.80 -6.19 5.66
C VAL A 301 5.94 -5.99 4.67
N LEU A 302 7.07 -6.66 4.88
CA LEU A 302 8.26 -6.49 4.06
C LEU A 302 8.54 -7.78 3.31
N VAL A 303 8.52 -7.74 1.97
CA VAL A 303 9.15 -8.77 1.15
C VAL A 303 10.65 -8.53 1.20
N GLU A 304 11.37 -9.45 1.82
CA GLU A 304 12.79 -9.27 2.09
C GLU A 304 13.64 -9.57 0.85
N PRO A 305 14.87 -9.00 0.73
CA PRO A 305 15.76 -9.25 -0.40
C PRO A 305 16.13 -10.72 -0.62
N THR A 306 15.93 -11.57 0.39
CA THR A 306 16.16 -13.02 0.33
C THR A 306 14.96 -13.81 -0.20
N GLY A 307 13.82 -13.15 -0.47
CA GLY A 307 12.56 -13.77 -0.88
C GLY A 307 11.69 -14.24 0.30
N GLY A 308 12.04 -13.82 1.52
CA GLY A 308 11.27 -14.04 2.75
C GLY A 308 10.23 -12.95 3.04
N LEU A 309 9.55 -13.06 4.17
CA LEU A 309 8.63 -12.06 4.71
C LEU A 309 9.01 -11.68 6.14
N ASP A 310 8.84 -10.41 6.49
CA ASP A 310 8.98 -9.88 7.84
C ASP A 310 7.87 -8.85 8.09
N ILE A 311 7.11 -8.99 9.18
CA ILE A 311 6.10 -8.02 9.61
C ILE A 311 6.61 -7.26 10.84
N ARG A 312 6.86 -5.96 10.67
CA ARG A 312 7.41 -5.12 11.74
C ARG A 312 7.02 -3.66 11.64
N ARG A 313 7.24 -2.92 12.72
CA ARG A 313 7.17 -1.46 12.71
C ARG A 313 8.48 -0.88 12.14
N VAL A 314 8.36 0.09 11.25
CA VAL A 314 9.50 0.82 10.65
C VAL A 314 9.55 2.22 11.26
N PRO A 315 10.70 2.70 11.77
CA PRO A 315 10.79 3.91 12.57
C PRO A 315 10.80 5.19 11.72
N PHE A 316 9.74 5.42 10.92
CA PHE A 316 9.65 6.58 10.04
C PHE A 316 9.61 7.93 10.77
N GLN A 317 9.14 7.95 12.01
CA GLN A 317 8.98 9.15 12.83
C GLN A 317 10.30 9.80 13.32
N GLU A 318 11.44 9.17 13.11
CA GLU A 318 12.74 9.69 13.57
C GLU A 318 13.49 10.54 12.51
N LEU A 319 12.85 10.85 11.37
CA LEU A 319 13.39 11.58 10.21
C LEU A 319 13.06 13.09 10.17
#